data_AF-A0AAE8U4Z3-F1
#
_entry.id   AF-A0AAE8U4Z3-F1
#
_cell.length_a   1.000
_cell.length_b   1.000
_cell.length_c   1.000
_cell.angle_alpha   90.00
_cell.angle_beta   90.00
_cell.angle_gamma   90.00
#
_symmetry.space_group_name_H-M   'P 1'
#
loop_
_entity.id
_entity.type
_entity.pdbx_description
1 polymer ?
#
loop_
_entity_poly.entity_id
_entity_poly.type
_entity_poly.pdbx_seq_one_letter_code
_entity_poly.pdbx_strand_id
1 'polypeptide(L)'
;ELRRLVTEHSETATSRLEPSAGRMVSVVWFDCGAESLGRLAIVAHHLVVDGVSWGTVLEDLALAWVAVEAGEPAALDAVGTSLRTFSRTVAEHAYSARRFAELDHWLTVTAPGAQLIPD
;
A
#
# COMPACT_ATOMS: atom_id res chain seq x y z
N GLU A 1 19.96 -0.47 20.69
CA GLU A 1 19.24 0.79 20.97
C GLU A 1 18.33 1.21 19.81
N LEU A 2 18.85 1.48 18.60
CA LEU A 2 18.05 1.87 17.44
C LEU A 2 16.87 0.95 17.12
N ARG A 3 17.06 -0.39 17.11
CA ARG A 3 15.96 -1.34 16.86
C ARG A 3 14.79 -1.18 17.85
N ARG A 4 15.10 -0.93 19.13
CA ARG A 4 14.09 -0.73 20.17
C ARG A 4 13.29 0.55 19.92
N LEU A 5 13.99 1.65 19.62
CA LEU A 5 13.38 2.93 19.27
C LEU A 5 12.52 2.81 18.02
N VAL A 6 13.01 2.11 16.98
CA VAL A 6 12.23 1.86 15.77
C VAL A 6 10.94 1.11 16.10
N THR A 7 11.00 0.02 16.86
CA THR A 7 9.80 -0.72 17.27
C THR A 7 8.81 0.16 18.03
N GLU A 8 9.26 0.85 19.08
CA GLU A 8 8.42 1.71 19.93
C GLU A 8 7.72 2.82 19.13
N HIS A 9 8.47 3.50 18.26
CA HIS A 9 7.94 4.56 17.44
C HIS A 9 7.07 4.04 16.28
N SER A 10 7.34 2.85 15.75
CA SER A 10 6.47 2.20 14.75
C SER A 10 5.13 1.77 15.35
N GLU A 11 5.11 1.26 16.58
CA GLU A 11 3.87 0.96 17.31
C GLU A 11 3.06 2.23 17.57
N THR A 12 3.73 3.29 18.00
CA THR A 12 3.10 4.61 18.20
C THR A 12 2.58 5.20 16.88
N ALA A 13 3.31 5.06 15.78
CA ALA A 13 2.86 5.49 14.46
C ALA A 13 1.63 4.69 13.99
N THR A 14 1.62 3.38 14.27
CA THR A 14 0.49 2.50 13.96
C THR A 14 -0.77 2.90 14.74
N SER A 15 -0.63 3.21 16.03
CA SER A 15 -1.78 3.62 16.87
C SER A 15 -2.37 4.98 16.49
N ARG A 16 -1.64 5.82 15.74
CA ARG A 16 -2.14 7.10 15.21
C ARG A 16 -3.04 6.95 13.98
N LEU A 17 -3.00 5.79 13.31
CA LEU A 17 -3.87 5.49 12.19
C LEU A 17 -5.33 5.48 12.66
N GLU A 18 -6.20 6.15 11.91
CA GLU A 18 -7.63 6.19 12.19
C GLU A 18 -8.38 6.21 10.86
N PRO A 19 -8.74 5.03 10.31
CA PRO A 19 -9.40 4.93 9.01
C PRO A 19 -10.74 5.66 8.93
N SER A 20 -11.50 5.67 10.02
CA SER A 20 -12.77 6.42 10.12
C SER A 20 -12.59 7.92 9.94
N ALA A 21 -11.44 8.45 10.34
CA ALA A 21 -11.07 9.86 10.19
C ALA A 21 -10.16 10.13 8.97
N GLY A 22 -9.90 9.11 8.14
CA GLY A 22 -9.04 9.23 6.97
C GLY A 22 -7.54 9.36 7.27
N ARG A 23 -7.10 9.12 8.51
CA ARG A 23 -5.66 9.09 8.84
C ARG A 23 -5.08 7.73 8.49
N MET A 24 -4.60 7.59 7.25
CA MET A 24 -4.18 6.32 6.68
C MET A 24 -2.67 6.11 6.66
N VAL A 25 -1.87 7.17 6.82
CA VAL A 25 -0.40 7.12 6.76
C VAL A 25 0.20 7.89 7.93
N SER A 26 1.27 7.36 8.51
CA SER A 26 2.11 8.01 9.51
C SER A 26 3.57 7.82 9.12
N VAL A 27 4.36 8.89 9.21
CA VAL A 27 5.79 8.88 8.86
C VAL A 27 6.60 9.33 10.07
N VAL A 28 7.65 8.58 10.38
CA VAL A 28 8.57 8.88 11.49
C VAL A 28 10.00 8.96 10.95
N TRP A 29 10.64 10.11 11.18
CA TRP A 29 12.06 10.30 10.94
C TRP A 29 12.86 10.06 12.22
N PHE A 30 13.84 9.16 12.13
CA PHE A 30 14.82 8.89 13.18
C PHE A 30 16.11 9.57 12.80
N ASP A 31 16.35 10.75 13.37
CA ASP A 31 17.62 11.44 13.25
C ASP A 31 18.70 10.65 13.99
N CYS A 32 19.72 10.21 13.26
CA CYS A 32 20.85 9.46 13.81
C CYS A 32 22.08 10.35 14.01
N GLY A 33 21.94 11.67 13.89
CA GLY A 33 23.01 12.65 13.99
C GLY A 33 23.83 12.80 12.71
N ALA A 34 24.78 13.73 12.72
CA ALA A 34 25.54 14.12 11.51
C ALA A 34 26.43 13.01 10.94
N GLU A 35 26.84 12.04 11.75
CA GLU A 35 27.77 10.97 11.34
C GLU A 35 27.07 9.68 10.88
N SER A 36 25.74 9.68 10.82
CA SER A 36 24.98 8.49 10.43
C SER A 36 23.77 8.86 9.60
N LEU A 37 23.50 8.08 8.56
CA LEU A 37 22.25 8.19 7.83
C LEU A 37 21.09 8.01 8.81
N GLY A 38 20.09 8.89 8.76
CA GLY A 38 18.87 8.68 9.51
C GLY A 38 18.06 7.49 8.98
N ARG A 39 16.93 7.22 9.62
CA ARG A 39 15.99 6.18 9.19
C ARG A 39 14.61 6.80 9.03
N LEU A 40 13.88 6.39 7.99
CA LEU A 40 12.49 6.78 7.79
C LEU A 40 11.62 5.54 7.95
N ALA A 41 10.68 5.57 8.89
CA ALA A 41 9.61 4.58 8.95
C ALA A 41 8.34 5.17 8.35
N ILE A 42 7.79 4.48 7.36
CA ILE A 42 6.50 4.80 6.76
C ILE A 42 5.53 3.70 7.19
N VAL A 43 4.49 4.08 7.91
CA VAL A 43 3.42 3.19 8.36
C VAL A 43 2.15 3.59 7.62
N ALA A 44 1.56 2.65 6.89
CA ALA A 44 0.35 2.88 6.12
C ALA A 44 -0.68 1.78 6.44
N HIS A 45 -1.95 2.17 6.56
CA HIS A 45 -3.04 1.24 6.78
C HIS A 45 -3.22 0.35 5.54
N HIS A 46 -3.39 -0.96 5.72
CA HIS A 46 -3.51 -1.92 4.60
C HIS A 46 -4.74 -1.72 3.70
N LEU A 47 -5.61 -0.76 4.03
CA LEU A 47 -6.74 -0.36 3.19
C LEU A 47 -6.31 0.54 2.01
N VAL A 48 -5.13 1.15 2.07
CA VAL A 48 -4.62 2.08 1.03
C VAL A 48 -3.33 1.62 0.38
N VAL A 49 -2.73 0.51 0.85
CA VAL A 49 -1.50 -0.05 0.30
C VAL A 49 -1.55 -1.57 0.35
N ASP A 50 -0.81 -2.20 -0.54
CA ASP A 50 -0.49 -3.62 -0.56
C ASP A 50 1.00 -3.84 -0.86
N GLY A 51 1.41 -5.10 -1.06
CA GLY A 51 2.80 -5.44 -1.36
C GLY A 51 3.33 -4.80 -2.66
N VAL A 52 2.48 -4.64 -3.68
CA VAL A 52 2.87 -4.05 -4.97
C VAL A 52 2.97 -2.52 -4.87
N SER A 53 2.11 -1.91 -4.07
CA SER A 53 2.05 -0.46 -3.83
C SER A 53 3.37 0.12 -3.32
N TRP A 54 4.12 -0.65 -2.52
CA TRP A 54 5.39 -0.19 -1.93
C TRP A 54 6.48 0.11 -2.96
N GLY A 55 6.50 -0.60 -4.09
CA GLY A 55 7.45 -0.29 -5.17
C GLY A 55 7.27 1.14 -5.66
N THR A 56 6.05 1.47 -6.08
CA THR A 56 5.68 2.82 -6.54
C THR A 56 5.94 3.88 -5.48
N VAL A 57 5.50 3.66 -4.23
CA VAL A 57 5.67 4.66 -3.15
C VAL A 57 7.14 4.98 -2.89
N LEU A 58 8.02 3.97 -2.87
CA LEU A 58 9.44 4.17 -2.60
C LEU A 58 10.19 4.77 -3.79
N GLU A 59 9.85 4.37 -5.01
CA GLU A 59 10.39 4.94 -6.25
C GLU A 59 10.01 6.42 -6.38
N ASP A 60 8.73 6.75 -6.23
CA ASP A 60 8.23 8.12 -6.28
C ASP A 60 8.81 9.00 -5.17
N LEU A 61 8.97 8.45 -3.95
CA LEU A 61 9.60 9.18 -2.85
C LEU A 61 11.06 9.51 -3.15
N ALA A 62 11.81 8.58 -3.75
CA ALA A 62 13.20 8.82 -4.14
C ALA A 62 13.30 9.90 -5.25
N LEU A 63 12.43 9.82 -6.27
CA LEU A 63 12.37 10.83 -7.34
C LEU A 63 11.99 12.21 -6.80
N ALA A 64 10.98 12.27 -5.93
CA ALA A 64 10.55 13.50 -5.30
C ALA A 64 11.66 14.10 -4.41
N TRP A 65 12.40 13.27 -3.68
CA TRP A 65 13.51 13.73 -2.85
C TRP A 65 14.61 14.41 -3.67
N VAL A 66 15.03 13.79 -4.79
CA VAL A 66 16.04 14.38 -5.69
C VAL A 66 15.60 15.73 -6.24
N ALA A 67 14.34 15.84 -6.67
CA ALA A 67 13.81 17.11 -7.19
C ALA A 67 13.79 18.20 -6.10
N VAL A 68 13.29 17.87 -4.91
CA VAL A 68 13.22 18.83 -3.79
C VAL A 68 14.62 19.28 -3.35
N GLU A 69 15.60 18.39 -3.32
CA GLU A 69 17.00 18.73 -3.00
C GLU A 69 17.60 19.69 -4.04
N ALA A 70 17.23 19.54 -5.31
CA ALA A 70 17.62 20.44 -6.39
C ALA A 70 16.83 21.77 -6.42
N GLY A 71 15.83 21.94 -5.54
CA GLY A 71 14.94 23.10 -5.56
C GLY A 71 13.93 23.09 -6.72
N GLU A 72 13.69 21.93 -7.30
CA GLU A 72 12.76 21.70 -8.40
C GLU A 72 11.45 21.05 -7.92
N PRO A 73 10.33 21.25 -8.63
CA PRO A 73 9.10 20.52 -8.35
C PRO A 73 9.26 19.03 -8.69
N ALA A 74 8.78 18.14 -7.81
CA ALA A 74 8.72 16.71 -8.09
C ALA A 74 7.72 16.42 -9.22
N ALA A 75 8.22 16.02 -10.39
CA ALA A 75 7.42 15.59 -11.53
C ALA A 75 7.27 14.06 -11.52
N LEU A 76 6.22 13.58 -10.86
CA LEU A 76 5.87 12.15 -10.85
C LEU A 76 5.00 11.78 -12.04
N ASP A 77 5.01 10.50 -12.40
CA ASP A 77 4.15 9.98 -13.45
C ASP A 77 2.67 10.17 -13.12
N ALA A 78 1.86 10.37 -14.16
CA ALA A 78 0.43 10.56 -13.99
C ALA A 78 -0.23 9.27 -13.48
N VAL A 79 -1.14 9.41 -12.50
CA VAL A 79 -1.96 8.29 -12.00
C VAL A 79 -2.87 7.79 -13.12
N GLY A 80 -2.61 6.59 -13.63
CA GLY A 80 -3.40 5.98 -14.71
C GLY A 80 -4.84 5.68 -14.33
N THR A 81 -5.05 4.70 -13.44
CA THR A 81 -6.39 4.35 -12.94
C THR A 81 -6.48 4.63 -11.44
N SER A 82 -7.31 5.60 -11.05
CA SER A 82 -7.53 5.86 -9.63
C SER A 82 -8.21 4.68 -8.94
N LEU A 83 -7.93 4.47 -7.64
CA LEU A 83 -8.62 3.47 -6.83
C LEU A 83 -10.14 3.64 -6.87
N ARG A 84 -10.64 4.88 -6.93
CA ARG A 84 -12.07 5.18 -7.08
C ARG A 84 -12.63 4.59 -8.40
N THR A 85 -11.95 4.85 -9.51
CA THR A 85 -12.34 4.34 -10.83
C THR A 85 -12.30 2.82 -10.85
N PHE A 86 -11.23 2.23 -10.32
CA PHE A 86 -11.07 0.78 -10.21
C PHE A 86 -12.21 0.16 -9.39
N SER A 87 -12.46 0.63 -8.16
CA SER A 87 -13.49 0.08 -7.27
C SER A 87 -14.89 0.15 -7.88
N ARG A 88 -15.23 1.25 -8.54
CA ARG A 88 -16.50 1.37 -9.26
C ARG A 88 -16.59 0.35 -10.40
N THR A 89 -15.53 0.23 -11.19
CA THR A 89 -15.47 -0.72 -12.30
C THR A 89 -15.62 -2.15 -11.81
N VAL A 90 -14.98 -2.53 -10.69
CA VAL A 90 -15.13 -3.86 -10.09
C VAL A 90 -16.57 -4.11 -9.64
N ALA A 91 -17.21 -3.13 -8.99
CA ALA A 91 -18.60 -3.25 -8.55
C ALA A 91 -19.58 -3.41 -9.72
N GLU A 92 -19.38 -2.68 -10.82
CA GLU A 92 -20.17 -2.83 -12.05
C GLU A 92 -19.99 -4.22 -12.67
N HIS A 93 -18.76 -4.72 -12.71
CA HIS A 93 -18.46 -6.04 -13.29
C HIS A 93 -18.96 -7.21 -12.44
N ALA A 94 -19.17 -7.03 -11.14
CA ALA A 94 -19.59 -8.09 -10.23
C ALA A 94 -20.90 -8.78 -10.67
N TYR A 95 -21.78 -8.05 -11.37
CA TYR A 95 -23.06 -8.55 -11.87
C TYR A 95 -23.05 -8.90 -13.37
N SER A 96 -21.88 -8.89 -14.01
CA SER A 96 -21.79 -9.19 -15.44
C SER A 96 -22.03 -10.67 -15.72
N ALA A 97 -22.63 -10.99 -16.88
CA ALA A 97 -22.82 -12.36 -17.33
C ALA A 97 -21.51 -13.16 -17.36
N ARG A 98 -20.39 -12.49 -17.69
CA ARG A 98 -19.05 -13.09 -17.64
C ARG A 98 -18.66 -13.58 -16.25
N ARG A 99 -18.94 -12.81 -15.19
CA ARG A 99 -18.66 -13.24 -13.81
C ARG A 99 -19.58 -14.36 -13.36
N PHE A 100 -20.87 -14.30 -13.72
CA PHE A 100 -21.79 -15.40 -13.44
C PHE A 100 -21.41 -16.71 -14.14
N ALA A 101 -20.84 -16.64 -15.34
CA ALA A 101 -20.33 -17.83 -16.04
C ALA A 101 -19.16 -18.52 -15.31
N GLU A 102 -18.52 -17.86 -14.34
CA GLU A 102 -17.46 -18.45 -13.50
C GLU A 102 -18.05 -19.25 -12.30
N LEU A 103 -19.37 -19.21 -12.04
CA LEU A 103 -19.98 -19.80 -10.84
C LEU A 103 -19.72 -21.31 -10.71
N ASP A 104 -19.96 -22.08 -11.77
CA ASP A 104 -19.79 -23.52 -11.75
C ASP A 104 -18.32 -23.91 -11.46
N HIS A 105 -17.37 -23.13 -11.97
CA HIS A 105 -15.95 -23.31 -11.67
C HIS A 105 -15.68 -23.08 -10.18
N TRP A 106 -16.14 -21.96 -9.62
CA TRP A 106 -15.93 -21.63 -8.21
C TRP A 106 -16.57 -22.65 -7.28
N LEU A 107 -17.79 -23.12 -7.58
CA LEU A 107 -18.45 -24.21 -6.84
C LEU A 107 -17.62 -25.50 -6.86
N THR A 108 -17.00 -25.81 -7.99
CA THR A 108 -16.17 -27.01 -8.15
C THR A 108 -14.89 -26.91 -7.32
N VAL A 109 -14.14 -25.82 -7.43
CA VAL A 109 -12.83 -25.68 -6.75
C VAL A 109 -12.95 -25.41 -5.25
N THR A 110 -14.12 -24.96 -4.77
CA THR A 110 -14.38 -24.73 -3.34
C THR A 110 -15.21 -25.84 -2.70
N ALA A 111 -15.57 -26.90 -3.45
CA ALA A 111 -16.29 -28.03 -2.91
C ALA A 111 -15.50 -28.71 -1.77
N PRO A 112 -16.18 -29.29 -0.76
CA PRO A 112 -15.51 -30.04 0.29
C PRO A 112 -14.62 -31.16 -0.29
N GLY A 113 -13.33 -31.15 0.03
CA GLY A 113 -12.36 -32.12 -0.48
C GLY A 113 -11.80 -31.82 -1.87
N ALA A 114 -12.12 -30.66 -2.46
CA ALA A 114 -11.48 -30.20 -3.69
C ALA A 114 -9.97 -29.96 -3.45
N GLN A 115 -9.15 -30.29 -4.47
CA GLN A 115 -7.73 -29.98 -4.43
C GLN A 115 -7.51 -28.46 -4.53
N LEU A 116 -6.74 -27.91 -3.59
CA LEU A 116 -6.38 -26.48 -3.56
C LEU A 116 -5.53 -26.06 -4.76
N ILE A 117 -4.81 -27.01 -5.36
CA ILE A 117 -4.02 -26.85 -6.57
C ILE A 117 -4.31 -28.09 -7.44
N PRO A 118 -5.10 -27.97 -8.51
CA PRO A 118 -5.28 -29.06 -9.48
C PRO A 118 -3.95 -29.38 -10.17
N ASP A 119 -3.76 -30.65 -10.55
CA ASP A 119 -2.63 -31.09 -11.40
C ASP A 119 -2.59 -30.38 -12.76
#